data_AF-A0A2C8ESW3-F1
#
_entry.id   AF-A0A2C8ESW3-F1
#
_cell.length_a   1.000
_cell.length_b   1.000
_cell.length_c   1.000
_cell.angle_alpha   90.00
_cell.angle_beta   90.00
_cell.angle_gamma   90.00
#
_symmetry.space_group_name_H-M   'P 1'
#
loop_
_entity.id
_entity.type
_entity.pdbx_description
1 polymer ?
#
loop_
_entity_poly.entity_id
_entity_poly.type
_entity_poly.pdbx_seq_one_letter_code
_entity_poly.pdbx_strand_id
1 'polypeptide(L)'
;MSKNLLADLEKNFITSDETSKTFKVPSKKEDLTIKIDNDIFEKVSKDDEKLERLIKNLLKFSSKSKAKELISINKRNYRIFM
;
A
#
# COMPACT_ATOMS: atom_id res chain seq x y z
N MET A 1 6.98 -9.60 15.23
CA MET A 1 5.54 -9.47 14.97
C MET A 1 5.34 -9.70 13.48
N SER A 2 5.36 -10.96 13.04
CA SER A 2 5.17 -11.32 11.63
C SER A 2 3.74 -11.84 11.48
N LYS A 3 2.78 -10.91 11.53
CA LYS A 3 1.40 -11.20 11.14
C LYS A 3 1.31 -10.88 9.66
N ASN A 4 0.78 -11.80 8.86
CA ASN A 4 0.59 -11.70 7.41
C ASN A 4 0.00 -10.33 7.01
N LEU A 5 0.88 -9.36 6.74
CA LEU A 5 0.51 -7.99 6.36
C LEU A 5 -0.28 -7.98 5.06
N LEU A 6 0.05 -8.90 4.16
CA LEU A 6 -0.72 -9.14 2.94
C LEU A 6 -2.18 -9.50 3.26
N ALA A 7 -2.43 -10.39 4.21
CA ALA A 7 -3.79 -10.79 4.58
C ALA A 7 -4.58 -9.64 5.21
N ASP A 8 -3.91 -8.76 5.97
CA ASP A 8 -4.55 -7.57 6.52
C ASP A 8 -4.83 -6.52 5.43
N LEU A 9 -3.98 -6.38 4.41
CA LEU A 9 -4.28 -5.54 3.23
C LEU A 9 -5.44 -6.10 2.41
N GLU A 10 -5.44 -7.40 2.16
CA GLU A 10 -6.49 -8.06 1.37
C GLU A 10 -7.85 -7.98 2.06
N LYS A 11 -7.90 -8.07 3.40
CA LYS A 11 -9.13 -7.80 4.17
C LYS A 11 -9.66 -6.38 4.01
N ASN A 12 -8.77 -5.43 3.72
CA ASN A 12 -9.08 -4.01 3.53
C ASN A 12 -9.07 -3.60 2.05
N PHE A 13 -9.16 -4.57 1.15
CA PHE A 13 -9.30 -4.33 -0.29
C PHE A 13 -10.58 -3.53 -0.57
N ILE A 14 -10.44 -2.49 -1.40
CA ILE A 14 -11.55 -1.62 -1.79
C ILE A 14 -12.05 -2.00 -3.18
N THR A 15 -11.15 -2.00 -4.16
CA THR A 15 -11.48 -2.26 -5.56
C THR A 15 -10.24 -2.65 -6.35
N SER A 16 -10.42 -3.37 -7.45
CA SER A 16 -9.38 -3.64 -8.44
C SER A 16 -9.85 -3.15 -9.80
N ASP A 17 -9.01 -2.36 -10.44
CA ASP A 17 -9.08 -2.06 -11.86
C ASP A 17 -8.28 -3.11 -12.66
N GLU A 18 -8.42 -3.12 -13.99
CA GLU A 18 -7.70 -4.04 -14.88
C GLU A 18 -6.17 -4.03 -14.69
N THR A 19 -5.61 -2.87 -14.31
CA THR A 19 -4.17 -2.66 -14.18
C THR A 19 -3.68 -2.48 -12.75
N SER A 20 -4.57 -2.39 -11.75
CA SER A 20 -4.17 -1.97 -10.40
C SER A 20 -5.19 -2.36 -9.32
N LYS A 21 -4.71 -2.60 -8.10
CA LYS A 21 -5.53 -2.88 -6.92
C LYS A 21 -5.48 -1.74 -5.92
N THR A 22 -6.62 -1.40 -5.36
CA THR A 22 -6.77 -0.34 -4.36
C THR A 22 -7.10 -0.95 -3.01
N PHE A 23 -6.31 -0.60 -2.00
CA PHE A 23 -6.40 -1.09 -0.64
C PHE A 23 -6.53 0.07 0.33
N LYS A 24 -7.31 -0.12 1.38
CA LYS A 24 -7.27 0.75 2.54
C LYS A 24 -6.15 0.29 3.46
N VAL A 25 -5.25 1.18 3.83
CA VAL A 25 -4.23 0.84 4.83
C VAL A 25 -4.75 1.19 6.21
N PRO A 26 -4.87 0.21 7.13
CA PRO A 26 -5.34 0.47 8.48
C PRO A 26 -4.29 1.26 9.26
N SER A 27 -4.42 2.59 9.24
CA SER A 27 -3.65 3.50 10.08
C SER A 27 -4.52 4.04 11.20
N LYS A 28 -3.99 4.09 12.43
CA LYS A 28 -4.73 4.56 13.62
C LYS A 28 -5.10 6.06 13.57
N LYS A 29 -4.55 6.83 12.63
CA LYS A 29 -4.67 8.30 12.60
C LYS A 29 -5.16 8.89 11.29
N GLU A 30 -5.14 8.14 10.18
CA GLU A 30 -5.37 8.68 8.83
C GLU A 30 -6.11 7.66 7.95
N ASP A 31 -7.08 8.13 7.15
CA ASP A 31 -7.69 7.32 6.08
C ASP A 31 -6.75 7.32 4.86
N LEU A 32 -5.78 6.40 4.88
CA LEU A 32 -4.85 6.20 3.76
C LEU A 32 -5.40 5.13 2.81
N THR A 33 -5.55 5.50 1.54
CA THR A 33 -5.91 4.58 0.47
C THR A 33 -4.77 4.45 -0.51
N ILE A 34 -4.39 3.23 -0.86
CA ILE A 34 -3.23 2.96 -1.69
C ILE A 34 -3.67 2.17 -2.92
N LYS A 35 -3.42 2.74 -4.09
CA LYS A 35 -3.66 2.12 -5.39
C LYS A 35 -2.33 1.61 -5.93
N ILE A 36 -2.15 0.30 -6.05
CA ILE A 36 -0.91 -0.36 -6.46
C ILE A 36 -1.14 -1.04 -7.82
N ASP A 37 -0.29 -0.75 -8.81
CA ASP A 37 -0.29 -1.46 -10.09
C ASP A 37 -0.07 -2.96 -9.89
N ASN A 38 -0.75 -3.79 -10.68
CA ASN A 38 -0.68 -5.25 -10.56
C ASN A 38 0.75 -5.79 -10.69
N ASP A 39 1.54 -5.23 -11.61
CA ASP A 39 2.97 -5.58 -11.79
C ASP A 39 3.81 -5.37 -10.53
N ILE A 40 3.46 -4.35 -9.73
CA ILE A 40 4.16 -4.03 -8.49
C ILE A 40 3.63 -4.88 -7.37
N PHE A 41 2.31 -5.03 -7.29
CA PHE A 41 1.67 -5.89 -6.30
C PHE A 41 2.22 -7.31 -6.37
N GLU A 42 2.32 -7.92 -7.55
CA GLU A 42 2.89 -9.26 -7.73
C GLU A 42 4.37 -9.38 -7.31
N LYS A 43 5.12 -8.27 -7.36
CA LYS A 43 6.53 -8.25 -6.93
C LYS A 43 6.66 -8.17 -5.41
N VAL A 44 5.82 -7.37 -4.77
CA VAL A 44 5.86 -7.19 -3.31
C VAL A 44 5.08 -8.25 -2.57
N SER A 45 4.03 -8.84 -3.16
CA SER A 45 3.23 -9.90 -2.53
C SER A 45 3.98 -11.21 -2.37
N LYS A 46 5.10 -11.39 -3.09
CA LYS A 46 6.00 -12.55 -2.95
C LYS A 46 6.98 -12.41 -1.78
N ASP A 47 7.09 -11.21 -1.20
CA ASP A 47 8.10 -10.87 -0.21
C ASP A 47 7.48 -9.94 0.84
N ASP A 48 7.05 -10.53 1.96
CA ASP A 48 6.37 -9.82 3.04
C ASP A 48 7.22 -8.68 3.63
N GLU A 49 8.55 -8.81 3.68
CA GLU A 49 9.42 -7.74 4.17
C GLU A 49 9.42 -6.53 3.24
N LYS A 50 9.43 -6.78 1.93
CA LYS A 50 9.29 -5.71 0.92
C LYS A 50 7.94 -5.01 1.07
N LEU A 51 6.85 -5.77 1.16
CA LEU A 51 5.52 -5.21 1.33
C LEU A 51 5.43 -4.37 2.62
N GLU A 52 5.94 -4.87 3.73
CA GLU A 52 5.98 -4.15 5.00
C GLU A 52 6.76 -2.83 4.89
N ARG A 53 7.94 -2.88 4.26
CA ARG A 53 8.78 -1.69 4.06
C ARG A 53 8.09 -0.65 3.20
N LEU A 54 7.43 -1.08 2.12
CA LEU A 54 6.63 -0.21 1.27
C LEU A 54 5.51 0.48 2.04
N ILE A 55 4.72 -0.27 2.80
CA ILE A 55 3.62 0.27 3.63
C ILE A 55 4.15 1.24 4.69
N LYS A 56 5.24 0.90 5.38
CA LYS A 56 5.87 1.79 6.37
C LYS A 56 6.33 3.10 5.74
N ASN A 57 6.95 3.04 4.57
CA ASN A 57 7.38 4.23 3.85
C ASN A 57 6.18 5.06 3.40
N LEU A 58 5.12 4.42 2.90
CA LEU A 58 3.88 5.12 2.53
C LEU A 58 3.25 5.85 3.71
N LEU A 59 3.18 5.21 4.88
CA LEU A 59 2.70 5.83 6.13
C LEU A 59 3.62 6.94 6.64
N LYS A 60 4.90 6.93 6.27
CA LYS A 60 5.85 7.99 6.62
C LYS A 60 5.74 9.18 5.67
N PHE A 61 5.44 8.92 4.40
CA PHE A 61 5.21 9.95 3.38
C PHE A 61 3.81 10.54 3.43
N SER A 62 2.81 9.78 3.92
CA SER A 62 1.47 10.32 4.14
C SER A 62 1.57 11.45 5.17
N SER A 63 1.13 12.63 4.77
CA SER A 63 1.26 13.81 5.61
C SER A 63 0.12 13.85 6.61
N LYS A 64 0.45 13.98 7.90
CA LYS A 64 -0.51 14.14 9.03
C LYS A 64 -1.58 15.22 8.86
N SER A 65 -1.42 16.11 7.89
CA SER A 65 -2.35 17.19 7.58
C SER A 65 -3.51 16.76 6.68
N LYS A 66 -3.46 15.61 5.99
CA LYS A 66 -4.52 15.20 5.05
C LYS A 66 -5.33 14.05 5.64
N ALA A 67 -6.57 14.34 5.99
CA ALA A 67 -7.51 13.37 6.55
C ALA A 67 -7.83 12.20 5.59
N LYS A 68 -7.72 12.42 4.27
CA LYS A 68 -7.91 11.40 3.22
C LYS A 68 -6.83 11.57 2.17
N GLU A 69 -5.97 10.57 2.01
CA GLU A 69 -4.89 10.60 1.03
C GLU A 69 -4.96 9.32 0.16
N LEU A 70 -4.97 9.52 -1.16
CA LEU A 70 -4.87 8.45 -2.15
C LEU A 70 -3.45 8.44 -2.71
N ILE A 71 -2.67 7.41 -2.42
CA ILE A 71 -1.34 7.23 -2.99
C ILE A 71 -1.41 6.18 -4.10
N SER A 72 -1.08 6.58 -5.32
CA SER A 72 -0.95 5.66 -6.45
C SER A 72 0.51 5.23 -6.60
N ILE A 73 0.75 3.92 -6.66
CA ILE A 73 2.05 3.27 -6.79
C ILE A 73 2.09 2.54 -8.12
N ASN A 74 2.99 2.99 -8.97
CA ASN A 74 3.28 2.43 -10.27
C ASN A 74 4.77 2.10 -10.38
N LYS A 75 5.17 1.49 -11.50
CA LYS A 75 6.56 1.10 -11.75
C LYS A 75 7.57 2.25 -11.69
N ARG A 76 7.14 3.50 -11.95
CA ARG A 76 8.02 4.68 -11.97
C ARG A 76 8.29 5.21 -10.57
N ASN A 77 7.27 5.26 -9.70
CA ASN A 77 7.38 5.84 -8.36
C ASN A 77 7.59 4.79 -7.26
N TYR A 78 7.42 3.50 -7.55
CA TYR A 78 7.66 2.41 -6.60
C TYR A 78 9.02 2.50 -5.89
N ARG A 79 10.07 2.90 -6.62
CA ARG A 79 11.43 3.07 -6.07
C ARG A 79 11.54 4.15 -4.98
N ILE A 80 10.59 5.08 -4.91
CA ILE A 80 10.55 6.13 -3.88
C ILE A 80 10.11 5.53 -2.53
N PHE A 81 9.31 4.46 -2.59
CA PHE A 81 8.69 3.83 -1.43
C PHE A 81 9.41 2.55 -0.98
N MET A 82 10.51 2.15 -1.64
CA MET A 82 11.39 1.05 -1.22
C MET A 82 12.65 1.60 -0.54
#